data_AF-A0A1B9GKF6-F1
#
_entry.id   AF-A0A1B9GKF6-F1
#
_cell.length_a   1.000
_cell.length_b   1.000
_cell.length_c   1.000
_cell.angle_alpha   90.00
_cell.angle_beta   90.00
_cell.angle_gamma   90.00
#
_symmetry.space_group_name_H-M   'P 1'
#
loop_
_entity.id
_entity.type
_entity.pdbx_description
1 polymer ?
#
loop_
_entity_poly.entity_id
_entity_poly.type
_entity_poly.pdbx_seq_one_letter_code
_entity_poly.pdbx_strand_id
1 'polypeptide(L)'
;MSKSPATEASVRLDPVHDGHPVRQAFLIEAILNLLSFPLITHPRFVLSLILNRPTDINPSLVLFTRLFGGIVVGGLTPGLLYGYRNTRQAIETRKQVYISLGLGEVLLIPVLIGELLKGGQGDAALSMRGAAGAIMCLAPPLAWRIYVLVFKPQLLGRYTELKKE
;
A
#
# COMPACT_ATOMS: atom_id res chain seq x y z
N MET A 1 -6.31 30.80 -9.78
CA MET A 1 -6.64 30.33 -11.15
C MET A 1 -7.12 28.90 -11.07
N SER A 2 -8.43 28.68 -11.20
CA SER A 2 -9.04 27.34 -11.24
C SER A 2 -8.77 26.73 -12.62
N LYS A 3 -7.97 25.66 -12.71
CA LYS A 3 -7.77 24.91 -13.97
C LYS A 3 -9.02 24.06 -14.21
N SER A 4 -9.65 24.25 -15.37
CA SER A 4 -10.85 23.53 -15.80
C SER A 4 -10.61 22.00 -15.79
N PRO A 5 -11.53 21.18 -15.24
CA PRO A 5 -11.35 19.74 -15.06
C PRO A 5 -11.44 18.90 -16.35
N ALA A 6 -11.67 19.51 -17.52
CA ALA A 6 -12.12 18.80 -18.72
C ALA A 6 -11.13 18.76 -19.89
N THR A 7 -9.85 19.06 -19.71
CA THR A 7 -8.87 18.84 -20.78
C THR A 7 -7.54 18.40 -20.15
N GLU A 8 -7.24 17.11 -20.19
CA GLU A 8 -5.85 16.67 -20.07
C GLU A 8 -5.10 17.38 -21.20
N ALA A 9 -4.32 18.40 -20.84
CA ALA A 9 -3.38 19.01 -21.78
C ALA A 9 -2.52 17.87 -22.33
N SER A 10 -2.24 17.88 -23.63
CA SER A 10 -1.35 16.87 -24.22
C SER A 10 0.00 16.97 -23.49
N VAL A 11 0.36 15.89 -22.80
CA VAL A 11 1.55 15.83 -21.97
C VAL A 11 2.59 14.97 -22.67
N ARG A 12 3.83 15.48 -22.76
CA ARG A 12 4.97 14.68 -23.21
C ARG A 12 5.73 14.17 -21.99
N LEU A 13 5.84 12.85 -21.88
CA LEU A 13 6.61 12.20 -20.82
C LEU A 13 8.10 12.46 -21.03
N ASP A 14 8.84 12.65 -19.93
CA ASP A 14 10.30 12.65 -19.97
C ASP A 14 10.78 11.22 -20.28
N PRO A 15 11.48 10.97 -21.41
CA PRO A 15 11.93 9.62 -21.77
C PRO A 15 13.01 9.07 -20.81
N VAL A 16 13.67 9.92 -20.03
CA VAL A 16 14.69 9.53 -19.05
C VAL A 16 14.07 9.27 -17.68
N HIS A 17 12.96 9.95 -17.36
CA HIS A 17 12.27 9.84 -16.08
C HIS A 17 10.78 9.57 -16.29
N ASP A 18 10.45 8.45 -16.93
CA ASP A 18 9.06 8.03 -17.21
C ASP A 18 8.34 7.45 -15.97
N GLY A 19 9.11 7.19 -14.90
CA GLY A 19 8.65 6.60 -13.66
C GLY A 19 8.37 5.10 -13.76
N HIS A 20 8.94 4.39 -14.74
CA HIS A 20 8.75 2.95 -14.93
C HIS A 20 8.96 2.13 -13.65
N PRO A 21 10.02 2.34 -12.84
CA PRO A 21 10.23 1.55 -11.61
C PRO A 21 9.10 1.72 -10.59
N VAL A 22 8.61 2.95 -10.38
CA VAL A 22 7.50 3.23 -9.46
C VAL A 22 6.20 2.63 -9.96
N ARG A 23 5.96 2.66 -11.28
CA ARG A 23 4.77 2.04 -11.88
C ARG A 23 4.79 0.52 -11.69
N GLN A 24 5.92 -0.13 -11.92
CA GLN A 24 6.05 -1.57 -11.67
C GLN A 24 5.83 -1.89 -10.19
N ALA A 25 6.41 -1.11 -9.28
CA ALA A 25 6.17 -1.25 -7.84
C ALA A 25 4.67 -1.12 -7.50
N PHE A 26 3.98 -0.10 -8.04
CA PHE A 26 2.53 0.06 -7.85
C PHE A 26 1.71 -1.10 -8.38
N LEU A 27 2.05 -1.64 -9.54
CA LEU A 27 1.34 -2.79 -10.10
C LEU A 27 1.55 -4.04 -9.24
N ILE A 28 2.79 -4.29 -8.81
CA ILE A 28 3.12 -5.42 -7.91
C ILE A 28 2.40 -5.27 -6.57
N GLU A 29 2.48 -4.10 -5.94
CA GLU A 29 1.78 -3.81 -4.68
C GLU A 29 0.26 -3.96 -4.82
N ALA A 30 -0.33 -3.51 -5.93
CA ALA A 30 -1.76 -3.67 -6.19
C ALA A 30 -2.15 -5.14 -6.28
N ILE A 31 -1.35 -5.96 -6.97
CA ILE A 31 -1.56 -7.41 -7.06
C ILE A 31 -1.46 -8.05 -5.66
N LEU A 32 -0.43 -7.70 -4.88
CA LEU A 32 -0.26 -8.22 -3.52
C LEU A 32 -1.42 -7.81 -2.60
N ASN A 33 -1.93 -6.59 -2.73
CA ASN A 33 -3.12 -6.16 -1.99
C ASN A 33 -4.36 -6.97 -2.40
N LEU A 34 -4.51 -7.33 -3.68
CA LEU A 34 -5.61 -8.20 -4.13
C LEU A 34 -5.51 -9.62 -3.54
N LEU A 35 -4.31 -10.11 -3.24
CA LEU A 35 -4.15 -11.38 -2.52
C LEU A 35 -4.70 -11.33 -1.08
N SER A 36 -4.99 -10.13 -0.56
CA SER A 36 -5.67 -9.95 0.73
C SER A 36 -7.20 -10.13 0.64
N PHE A 37 -7.76 -10.41 -0.54
CA PHE A 37 -9.19 -10.68 -0.72
C PHE A 37 -9.78 -11.77 0.20
N PRO A 38 -9.06 -12.85 0.58
CA PRO A 38 -9.53 -13.81 1.58
C PRO A 38 -9.83 -13.21 2.96
N LEU A 39 -9.26 -12.05 3.33
CA LEU A 39 -9.63 -11.34 4.57
C LEU A 39 -11.10 -10.91 4.57
N ILE A 40 -11.68 -10.69 3.39
CA ILE A 40 -13.08 -10.28 3.23
C ILE A 40 -14.00 -11.50 3.17
N THR A 41 -13.65 -12.46 2.31
CA THR A 41 -14.51 -13.63 2.01
C THR A 41 -14.40 -14.72 3.06
N HIS A 42 -13.17 -15.04 3.51
CA HIS A 42 -12.87 -16.13 4.43
C HIS A 42 -12.05 -15.66 5.67
N PRO A 43 -12.51 -14.62 6.41
CA PRO A 43 -11.74 -14.02 7.50
C PRO A 43 -11.35 -15.01 8.59
N ARG A 44 -12.23 -15.95 8.95
CA ARG A 44 -11.96 -16.95 10.00
C ARG A 44 -10.79 -17.86 9.65
N PHE A 45 -10.71 -18.27 8.38
CA PHE A 45 -9.60 -19.08 7.89
C PHE A 45 -8.30 -18.31 7.98
N VAL A 46 -8.26 -17.07 7.46
CA VAL A 46 -7.05 -16.25 7.52
C VAL A 46 -6.62 -15.96 8.96
N LEU A 47 -7.57 -15.61 9.85
CA LEU A 47 -7.29 -15.39 11.26
C LEU A 47 -6.71 -16.63 11.94
N SER A 48 -7.19 -17.84 11.61
CA SER A 48 -6.64 -19.08 12.17
C SER A 48 -5.18 -19.35 11.78
N LEU A 49 -4.68 -18.74 10.70
CA LEU A 49 -3.29 -18.86 10.27
C LEU A 49 -2.36 -17.85 10.94
N ILE A 50 -2.89 -16.71 11.37
CA ILE A 50 -2.09 -15.57 11.85
C ILE A 50 -2.12 -15.47 13.38
N LEU A 51 -3.28 -15.68 14.00
CA LEU A 51 -3.47 -15.56 15.44
C LEU A 51 -2.69 -16.62 16.21
N ASN A 52 -2.24 -16.25 17.40
CA ASN A 52 -1.60 -17.19 18.33
C ASN A 52 -2.63 -18.20 18.90
N ARG A 53 -3.85 -17.71 19.19
CA ARG A 53 -4.96 -18.50 19.72
C ARG A 53 -6.20 -18.37 18.83
N PRO A 54 -6.46 -19.34 17.93
CA PRO A 54 -7.65 -19.32 17.07
C PRO A 54 -8.99 -19.38 17.84
N THR A 55 -8.97 -19.78 19.12
CA THR A 55 -10.14 -19.75 20.01
C THR A 55 -10.67 -18.35 20.27
N ASP A 56 -9.83 -17.33 20.10
CA ASP A 56 -10.18 -15.93 20.39
C ASP A 56 -10.96 -15.28 19.22
N ILE A 57 -11.21 -16.04 18.14
CA ILE A 57 -11.96 -15.58 16.96
C ILE A 57 -13.44 -15.37 17.32
N ASN A 58 -13.80 -14.12 17.55
CA ASN A 58 -15.17 -13.68 17.82
C ASN A 58 -15.76 -12.88 16.63
N PRO A 59 -17.08 -12.62 16.61
CA PRO A 59 -17.74 -11.89 15.52
C PRO A 59 -17.17 -10.48 15.28
N SER A 60 -16.75 -9.76 16.33
CA SER A 60 -16.17 -8.43 16.21
C SER A 60 -14.82 -8.48 15.49
N LEU A 61 -13.96 -9.45 15.84
CA LEU A 61 -12.68 -9.64 15.16
C LEU A 61 -12.86 -9.99 13.68
N VAL A 62 -13.86 -10.82 13.36
CA VAL A 62 -14.24 -11.13 11.98
C VAL A 62 -14.67 -9.87 11.23
N LEU A 63 -15.50 -9.02 11.84
CA LEU A 63 -15.92 -7.75 11.24
C LEU A 63 -14.71 -6.83 10.99
N PHE A 64 -13.85 -6.63 11.99
CA PHE A 64 -12.65 -5.80 11.84
C PHE A 64 -11.71 -6.31 10.74
N THR A 65 -11.54 -7.63 10.65
CA THR A 65 -10.72 -8.25 9.60
C THR A 65 -11.30 -7.98 8.20
N ARG A 66 -12.62 -8.06 8.06
CA ARG A 66 -13.30 -7.73 6.79
C ARG A 66 -13.20 -6.26 6.44
N LEU A 67 -13.38 -5.37 7.42
CA LEU A 67 -13.23 -3.93 7.23
C LEU A 67 -11.80 -3.59 6.80
N PHE A 68 -10.80 -4.17 7.46
CA PHE A 68 -9.40 -4.00 7.09
C PHE A 68 -9.12 -4.50 5.67
N GLY A 69 -9.56 -5.72 5.33
CA GLY A 69 -9.46 -6.25 3.97
C GLY A 69 -10.15 -5.37 2.93
N GLY A 70 -11.33 -4.82 3.26
CA GLY A 70 -12.07 -3.89 2.42
C GLY A 70 -11.35 -2.57 2.20
N ILE A 71 -10.69 -2.02 3.23
CA ILE A 71 -9.86 -0.80 3.11
C ILE A 71 -8.66 -1.08 2.21
N VAL A 72 -7.98 -2.22 2.37
CA VAL A 72 -6.83 -2.57 1.54
C VAL A 72 -7.24 -2.76 0.08
N VAL A 73 -8.21 -3.64 -0.19
CA VAL A 73 -8.62 -4.02 -1.55
C VAL A 73 -9.43 -2.90 -2.23
N GLY A 74 -10.35 -2.26 -1.52
CA GLY A 74 -11.27 -1.27 -2.06
C GLY A 74 -10.80 0.18 -1.91
N GLY A 75 -9.98 0.50 -0.91
CA GLY A 75 -9.50 1.86 -0.65
C GLY A 75 -8.11 2.12 -1.21
N LEU A 76 -7.14 1.26 -0.86
CA LEU A 76 -5.73 1.49 -1.17
C LEU A 76 -5.34 1.02 -2.59
N THR A 77 -5.81 -0.16 -3.01
CA THR A 77 -5.49 -0.72 -4.34
C THR A 77 -5.89 0.18 -5.51
N PRO A 78 -7.08 0.84 -5.53
CA PRO A 78 -7.42 1.74 -6.63
C PRO A 78 -6.46 2.93 -6.77
N GLY A 79 -5.93 3.45 -5.66
CA GLY A 79 -4.92 4.51 -5.68
C GLY A 79 -3.62 4.07 -6.36
N LEU A 80 -3.16 2.85 -6.08
CA LEU A 80 -1.99 2.24 -6.74
C LEU A 80 -2.24 2.06 -8.25
N LEU A 81 -3.40 1.52 -8.62
CA LEU A 81 -3.79 1.32 -10.02
C LEU A 81 -3.97 2.63 -10.79
N TYR A 82 -4.46 3.68 -10.12
CA TYR A 82 -4.56 5.01 -10.69
C TYR A 82 -3.16 5.59 -10.95
N GLY A 83 -2.28 5.54 -9.95
CA GLY A 83 -0.92 6.04 -10.03
C GLY A 83 -0.03 5.30 -11.05
N TYR A 84 -0.39 4.06 -11.41
CA TYR A 84 0.29 3.27 -12.46
C TYR A 84 0.21 3.92 -13.84
N ARG A 85 -0.84 4.71 -14.11
CA ARG A 85 -1.07 5.33 -15.42
C ARG A 85 -0.04 6.44 -15.69
N ASN A 86 0.20 6.72 -16.97
CA ASN A 86 1.06 7.82 -17.44
C ASN A 86 0.23 9.04 -17.86
N THR A 87 -0.78 9.39 -17.06
CA THR A 87 -1.47 10.67 -17.21
C THR A 87 -0.86 11.70 -16.28
N ARG A 88 -1.10 12.97 -16.59
CA ARG A 88 -0.62 14.10 -15.77
C ARG A 88 -1.02 13.93 -14.30
N GLN A 89 -2.32 13.73 -14.07
CA GLN A 89 -2.88 13.60 -12.73
C GLN A 89 -2.32 12.36 -12.02
N ALA A 90 -2.17 11.23 -12.74
CA ALA A 90 -1.57 10.04 -12.16
C ALA A 90 -0.13 10.30 -11.66
N ILE A 91 0.70 10.99 -12.45
CA ILE A 91 2.07 11.31 -12.05
C ILE A 91 2.10 12.18 -10.78
N GLU A 92 1.26 13.22 -10.72
CA GLU A 92 1.17 14.10 -9.55
C GLU A 92 0.69 13.35 -8.28
N THR A 93 -0.25 12.42 -8.44
CA THR A 93 -0.80 11.64 -7.32
C THR A 93 0.15 10.56 -6.77
N ARG A 94 1.15 10.09 -7.53
CA ARG A 94 2.10 9.05 -7.09
C ARG A 94 2.74 9.38 -5.74
N LYS A 95 3.16 10.64 -5.55
CA LYS A 95 3.75 11.11 -4.30
C LYS A 95 2.77 10.98 -3.14
N GLN A 96 1.52 11.41 -3.35
CA GLN A 96 0.48 11.36 -2.34
C GLN A 96 0.15 9.91 -1.96
N VAL A 97 0.05 9.01 -2.94
CA VAL A 97 -0.16 7.57 -2.72
C VAL A 97 0.97 6.98 -1.86
N TYR A 98 2.24 7.29 -2.16
CA TYR A 98 3.36 6.83 -1.33
C TYR A 98 3.35 7.38 0.09
N ILE A 99 3.00 8.65 0.29
CA ILE A 99 2.89 9.22 1.64
C ILE A 99 1.76 8.53 2.41
N SER A 100 0.57 8.40 1.82
CA SER A 100 -0.59 7.78 2.48
C SER A 100 -0.33 6.33 2.89
N LEU A 101 0.27 5.54 2.00
CA LEU A 101 0.63 4.14 2.29
C LEU A 101 1.75 4.04 3.33
N GLY A 102 2.81 4.84 3.16
CA GLY A 102 3.94 4.86 4.08
C GLY A 102 3.54 5.25 5.51
N LEU A 103 2.61 6.19 5.68
CA LEU A 103 2.06 6.53 7.00
C LEU A 103 1.39 5.33 7.67
N GLY A 104 0.61 4.56 6.92
CA GLY A 104 0.00 3.32 7.44
C GLY A 104 1.06 2.32 7.93
N GLU A 105 2.11 2.11 7.15
CA GLU A 105 3.20 1.19 7.49
C GLU A 105 4.02 1.66 8.70
N VAL A 106 4.33 2.96 8.78
CA VAL A 106 5.04 3.54 9.93
C VAL A 106 4.25 3.37 11.23
N LEU A 107 2.93 3.36 11.17
CA LEU A 107 2.08 3.11 12.34
C LEU A 107 1.94 1.61 12.65
N LEU A 108 1.81 0.76 11.63
CA LEU A 108 1.58 -0.67 11.80
C LEU A 108 2.83 -1.45 12.19
N ILE A 109 4.00 -1.14 11.61
CA ILE A 109 5.24 -1.88 11.86
C ILE A 109 5.64 -1.87 13.34
N PRO A 110 5.63 -0.74 14.08
CA PRO A 110 5.94 -0.74 15.50
C PRO A 110 4.97 -1.59 16.33
N VAL A 111 3.68 -1.60 16.00
CA VAL A 111 2.68 -2.46 16.66
C VAL A 111 3.02 -3.93 16.44
N LEU A 112 3.36 -4.32 15.21
CA LEU A 112 3.76 -5.68 14.88
C LEU A 112 5.09 -6.09 15.53
N ILE A 113 6.06 -5.17 15.64
CA ILE A 113 7.30 -5.41 16.38
C ILE A 113 6.99 -5.64 17.86
N GLY A 114 6.09 -4.86 18.46
CA GLY A 114 5.62 -5.08 19.83
C GLY A 114 5.04 -6.49 20.02
N GLU A 115 4.20 -6.94 19.09
CA GLU A 115 3.66 -8.32 19.10
C GLU A 115 4.76 -9.38 18.90
N LEU A 116 5.74 -9.11 18.04
CA LEU A 116 6.87 -10.02 17.79
C LEU A 116 7.76 -10.16 19.03
N LEU A 117 8.02 -9.07 19.75
CA LEU A 117 8.85 -9.05 20.97
C LEU A 117 8.22 -9.84 22.13
N LYS A 118 6.89 -10.00 22.14
CA LYS A 118 6.21 -10.91 23.08
C LYS A 118 6.49 -12.39 22.80
N GLY A 119 7.13 -12.72 21.68
CA GLY A 119 7.61 -14.07 21.38
C GLY A 119 6.52 -15.14 21.30
N GLY A 120 5.26 -14.77 21.05
CA GLY A 120 4.12 -15.70 21.08
C GLY A 120 3.72 -16.17 22.49
N GLN A 121 4.27 -15.57 23.55
CA GLN A 121 3.92 -15.88 24.95
C GLN A 121 2.63 -15.16 25.39
N GLY A 122 2.13 -15.50 26.59
CA GLY A 122 0.76 -15.33 27.12
C GLY A 122 -0.17 -14.22 26.61
N ASP A 123 0.36 -13.02 26.32
CA ASP A 123 -0.40 -11.83 25.89
C ASP A 123 -0.16 -11.44 24.42
N ALA A 124 0.47 -12.29 23.61
CA ALA A 124 0.65 -12.08 22.17
C ALA A 124 -0.64 -12.48 21.43
N ALA A 125 -1.21 -11.52 20.69
CA ALA A 125 -2.37 -11.73 19.83
C ALA A 125 -1.98 -12.48 18.54
N LEU A 126 -0.81 -12.16 17.98
CA LEU A 126 -0.30 -12.78 16.76
C LEU A 126 0.69 -13.88 17.09
N SER A 127 0.69 -14.94 16.27
CA SER A 127 1.78 -15.91 16.28
C SER A 127 3.10 -15.22 15.87
N MET A 128 4.24 -15.73 16.36
CA MET A 128 5.55 -15.19 15.99
C MET A 128 5.75 -15.15 14.46
N ARG A 129 5.30 -16.20 13.78
CA ARG A 129 5.35 -16.29 12.30
C ARG A 129 4.42 -15.27 11.64
N GLY A 130 3.22 -15.08 12.18
CA GLY A 130 2.27 -14.08 11.70
C GLY A 130 2.81 -12.66 11.82
N ALA A 131 3.34 -12.30 12.98
CA ALA A 131 3.93 -10.99 13.22
C ALA A 131 5.17 -10.73 12.34
N ALA A 132 6.12 -11.68 12.30
CA ALA A 132 7.32 -11.57 11.46
C ALA A 132 6.97 -11.51 9.97
N GLY A 133 6.04 -12.36 9.52
CA GLY A 133 5.56 -12.37 8.13
C GLY A 133 4.92 -11.04 7.74
N ALA A 134 4.08 -10.47 8.60
CA ALA A 134 3.48 -9.17 8.36
C ALA A 134 4.53 -8.05 8.28
N ILE A 135 5.53 -8.03 9.17
CA ILE A 135 6.64 -7.07 9.11
C ILE A 135 7.42 -7.20 7.80
N MET A 136 7.74 -8.43 7.39
CA MET A 136 8.45 -8.69 6.14
C MET A 136 7.67 -8.28 4.90
N CYS A 137 6.33 -8.26 4.96
CA CYS A 137 5.49 -7.75 3.88
C CYS A 137 5.42 -6.21 3.84
N LEU A 138 5.56 -5.53 4.98
CA LEU A 138 5.40 -4.06 5.08
C LEU A 138 6.73 -3.29 5.05
N ALA A 139 7.80 -3.86 5.60
CA ALA A 139 9.08 -3.18 5.72
C ALA A 139 9.77 -2.92 4.37
N PRO A 140 9.83 -3.87 3.41
CA PRO A 140 10.46 -3.60 2.11
C PRO A 140 9.71 -2.52 1.30
N PRO A 141 8.37 -2.53 1.18
CA PRO A 141 7.63 -1.43 0.56
C PRO A 141 7.88 -0.10 1.26
N LEU A 142 7.88 -0.05 2.59
CA LEU A 142 8.17 1.19 3.34
C LEU A 142 9.57 1.73 3.01
N ALA A 143 10.59 0.86 3.05
CA ALA A 143 11.96 1.23 2.73
C ALA A 143 12.08 1.75 1.28
N TRP A 144 11.40 1.09 0.33
CA TRP A 144 11.31 1.55 -1.05
C TRP A 144 10.67 2.93 -1.18
N ARG A 145 9.56 3.18 -0.48
CA ARG A 145 8.89 4.48 -0.49
C ARG A 145 9.77 5.57 0.10
N ILE A 146 10.46 5.33 1.22
CA ILE A 146 11.42 6.27 1.80
C ILE A 146 12.54 6.57 0.80
N TYR A 147 13.07 5.52 0.15
CA TYR A 147 14.10 5.68 -0.88
C TYR A 147 13.65 6.57 -2.03
N VAL A 148 12.48 6.31 -2.60
CA VAL A 148 11.93 7.12 -3.70
C VAL A 148 11.60 8.54 -3.26
N LEU A 149 10.97 8.72 -2.10
CA LEU A 149 10.53 10.04 -1.64
C LEU A 149 11.68 10.96 -1.24
N VAL A 150 12.71 10.43 -0.58
CA VAL A 150 13.80 11.23 0.01
C VAL A 150 15.03 11.27 -0.89
N PHE A 151 15.43 10.13 -1.46
CA PHE A 151 16.72 10.01 -2.15
C PHE A 151 16.59 10.05 -3.68
N LYS A 152 15.48 9.57 -4.24
CA LYS A 152 15.27 9.48 -5.69
C LYS A 152 13.87 9.94 -6.15
N PRO A 153 13.46 11.18 -5.85
CA PRO A 153 12.13 11.68 -6.22
C PRO A 153 11.89 11.71 -7.73
N GLN A 154 12.94 11.73 -8.54
CA GLN A 154 12.85 11.62 -10.00
C GLN A 154 12.23 10.31 -10.49
N LEU A 155 12.25 9.24 -9.67
CA LEU A 155 11.63 7.95 -10.03
C LEU A 155 10.10 8.00 -10.03
N LEU A 156 9.49 9.04 -9.45
CA LEU A 156 8.04 9.26 -9.51
C LEU A 156 7.56 9.61 -10.92
N GLY A 157 8.46 9.96 -11.82
CA GLY A 157 8.16 10.35 -13.18
C GLY A 157 8.04 11.87 -13.35
N ARG A 158 8.42 12.34 -14.54
CA ARG A 158 8.36 13.76 -14.92
C ARG A 158 7.64 13.90 -16.24
N TYR A 159 7.06 15.08 -16.44
CA TYR A 159 6.35 15.39 -17.64
C TYR A 159 6.50 16.87 -18.02
N THR A 160 6.35 17.17 -19.30
CA THR A 160 6.31 18.54 -19.82
C THR A 160 4.94 18.81 -20.43
N GLU A 161 4.33 19.95 -20.10
CA GLU A 161 3.08 20.39 -20.72
C GLU A 161 3.39 20.86 -22.16
N LEU A 162 2.69 20.31 -23.17
CA LEU A 162 2.74 20.89 -24.50
C LEU A 162 1.91 22.17 -24.49
N LYS A 163 2.55 23.30 -24.77
CA LYS A 163 1.87 24.58 -24.91
C LYS A 163 0.97 24.49 -26.14
N LYS A 164 -0.34 24.66 -25.97
CA LYS A 164 -1.24 24.87 -27.12
C LYS A 164 -0.84 26.20 -27.75
N GLU A 165 -0.40 26.16 -29.01
CA GLU A 165 -0.28 27.34 -29.88
C GLU A 165 -1.67 27.90 -30.21
#